data_AF-A0A8T4R7P7-F1
#
_entry.id   AF-A0A8T4R7P7-F1
#
_cell.length_a   1.000
_cell.length_b   1.000
_cell.length_c   1.000
_cell.angle_alpha   90.00
_cell.angle_beta   90.00
_cell.angle_gamma   90.00
#
_symmetry.space_group_name_H-M   'P 1'
#
loop_
_entity.id
_entity.type
_entity.pdbx_description
1 polymer ?
#
loop_
_entity_poly.entity_id
_entity_poly.type
_entity_poly.pdbx_seq_one_letter_code
_entity_poly.pdbx_strand_id
1 'polypeptide(L)'
;MPQNRNKLIELFIGNISNAVVHEILTKAIDDENIRRHYDKELKVSFDTAKKYREKINPVNTTLPEKDTDYIREKIKKNASNSPTHPQQAVGYNLNKFRCTQNALHFASL
;
A
#
# COMPACT_ATOMS: atom_id res chain seq x y z
N MET A 1 11.17 19.21 -16.06
CA MET A 1 12.35 18.50 -15.53
C MET A 1 12.13 17.00 -15.70
N PRO A 2 13.08 16.24 -16.28
CA PRO A 2 12.94 14.80 -16.43
C PRO A 2 12.92 14.15 -15.04
N GLN A 3 11.77 13.63 -14.63
CA GLN A 3 11.63 12.91 -13.37
C GLN A 3 12.30 11.55 -13.51
N ASN A 4 13.21 11.21 -12.58
CA ASN A 4 13.87 9.91 -12.59
C ASN A 4 12.83 8.81 -12.33
N ARG A 5 12.58 7.98 -13.34
CA ARG A 5 11.61 6.89 -13.33
C ARG A 5 11.75 5.97 -12.11
N ASN A 6 12.99 5.66 -11.71
CA ASN A 6 13.25 4.79 -10.56
C ASN A 6 12.75 5.43 -9.25
N LYS A 7 12.91 6.75 -9.11
CA LYS A 7 12.39 7.48 -7.93
C LYS A 7 10.86 7.47 -7.89
N LEU A 8 10.21 7.58 -9.05
CA LEU A 8 8.74 7.48 -9.12
C LEU A 8 8.26 6.08 -8.73
N ILE A 9 8.96 5.02 -9.16
CA ILE A 9 8.65 3.64 -8.78
C ILE A 9 8.79 3.43 -7.27
N GLU A 10 9.85 3.93 -6.63
CA GLU A 10 10.00 3.83 -5.17
C GLU A 10 8.89 4.59 -4.43
N LEU A 11 8.51 5.78 -4.90
CA LEU A 11 7.39 6.54 -4.33
C LEU A 11 6.05 5.82 -4.51
N PHE A 12 5.83 5.20 -5.68
CA PHE A 12 4.67 4.37 -5.94
C PHE A 12 4.60 3.18 -4.97
N ILE A 13 5.69 2.42 -4.84
CA ILE A 13 5.81 1.28 -3.92
C ILE A 13 5.52 1.70 -2.48
N GLY A 14 6.09 2.82 -2.02
CA GLY A 14 5.87 3.32 -0.66
C GLY A 14 4.40 3.62 -0.38
N ASN A 15 3.71 4.30 -1.31
CA ASN A 15 2.30 4.64 -1.15
C ASN A 15 1.38 3.41 -1.22
N ILE A 16 1.66 2.44 -2.11
CA ILE A 16 0.90 1.17 -2.13
C ILE A 16 1.13 0.38 -0.85
N SER A 17 2.37 0.32 -0.36
CA SER A 17 2.67 -0.36 0.90
C SER A 17 1.87 0.24 2.07
N ASN A 18 1.81 1.58 2.15
CA ASN A 18 1.01 2.26 3.16
C ASN A 18 -0.49 1.98 2.99
N ALA A 19 -1.02 2.01 1.77
CA ALA A 19 -2.41 1.69 1.50
C ALA A 19 -2.76 0.26 1.97
N VAL A 20 -1.91 -0.72 1.69
CA VAL A 20 -2.09 -2.11 2.15
C VAL A 20 -2.09 -2.19 3.68
N VAL A 21 -1.15 -1.53 4.35
CA VAL A 21 -1.10 -1.49 5.83
C VAL A 21 -2.36 -0.86 6.40
N HIS A 22 -2.79 0.29 5.88
CA HIS A 22 -4.01 0.95 6.32
C HIS A 22 -5.26 0.10 6.09
N GLU A 23 -5.33 -0.66 4.98
CA GLU A 23 -6.43 -1.58 4.71
C GLU A 23 -6.49 -2.72 5.73
N ILE A 24 -5.33 -3.24 6.12
CA ILE A 24 -5.25 -4.27 7.17
C ILE A 24 -5.71 -3.69 8.51
N LEU A 25 -5.26 -2.47 8.85
CA LEU A 25 -5.63 -1.79 10.09
C LEU A 25 -7.14 -1.48 10.14
N THR A 26 -7.75 -0.99 9.06
CA THR A 26 -9.20 -0.74 9.03
C THR A 26 -10.02 -2.01 9.23
N LYS A 27 -9.53 -3.17 8.80
CA LYS A 27 -10.18 -4.47 8.98
C LYS A 27 -9.93 -5.11 10.36
N ALA A 28 -8.84 -4.72 11.03
CA ALA A 28 -8.40 -5.26 12.31
C ALA A 28 -8.89 -4.45 13.52
N ILE A 29 -9.29 -3.19 13.32
CA ILE A 29 -9.72 -2.28 14.37
C ILE A 29 -11.25 -2.24 14.43
N ASP A 30 -11.80 -2.57 15.59
CA ASP A 30 -13.24 -2.54 15.85
C ASP A 30 -13.73 -1.12 16.25
N ASP A 31 -12.84 -0.26 16.76
CA ASP A 31 -13.15 1.14 17.08
C ASP A 31 -13.42 1.95 15.80
N GLU A 32 -14.63 2.49 15.69
CA GLU A 32 -15.05 3.21 14.50
C GLU A 32 -14.28 4.52 14.26
N ASN A 33 -13.90 5.25 15.31
CA ASN A 33 -13.19 6.52 15.17
C ASN A 33 -11.77 6.29 14.64
N ILE A 34 -11.08 5.29 15.19
CA ILE A 34 -9.74 4.91 14.74
C ILE A 34 -9.82 4.30 13.33
N ARG A 35 -10.83 3.47 13.05
CA ARG A 35 -11.06 2.92 11.70
C ARG A 35 -11.28 4.03 10.66
N ARG A 36 -12.09 5.04 10.95
CA ARG A 36 -12.33 6.19 10.06
C ARG A 36 -11.07 6.99 9.78
N HIS A 37 -10.14 7.08 10.75
CA HIS A 37 -8.84 7.71 10.52
C HIS A 37 -8.03 6.93 9.48
N TYR A 38 -7.87 5.61 9.67
CA TYR A 38 -7.12 4.77 8.73
C TYR A 38 -7.77 4.65 7.35
N ASP A 39 -9.10 4.73 7.27
CA ASP A 39 -9.82 4.75 5.98
C ASP A 39 -9.47 6.01 5.16
N LYS A 40 -9.33 7.17 5.82
CA LYS A 40 -8.85 8.40 5.16
C LYS A 40 -7.41 8.27 4.68
N GLU A 41 -6.52 7.75 5.53
CA GLU A 41 -5.10 7.56 5.19
C GLU A 41 -4.91 6.54 4.06
N LEU A 42 -5.74 5.48 4.03
CA LEU A 42 -5.82 4.53 2.93
C LEU A 42 -6.15 5.25 1.61
N LYS A 43 -7.21 6.06 1.60
CA LYS A 43 -7.63 6.80 0.41
C LYS A 43 -6.55 7.76 -0.09
N VAL A 44 -5.92 8.51 0.82
CA VAL A 44 -4.84 9.45 0.48
C VAL A 44 -3.64 8.72 -0.12
N SER A 45 -3.22 7.61 0.50
CA SER A 45 -2.11 6.79 0.02
C SER A 45 -2.42 6.20 -1.36
N PHE A 46 -3.64 5.72 -1.56
CA PHE A 46 -4.08 5.15 -2.83
C PHE A 46 -4.15 6.19 -3.96
N ASP A 47 -4.76 7.35 -3.70
CA ASP A 47 -4.85 8.45 -4.68
C ASP A 47 -3.45 8.96 -5.06
N THR A 48 -2.54 8.99 -4.10
CA THR A 48 -1.14 9.36 -4.32
C THR A 48 -0.40 8.32 -5.15
N ALA A 49 -0.58 7.04 -4.85
CA ALA A 49 -0.03 5.95 -5.66
C ALA A 49 -0.53 6.03 -7.11
N LYS A 50 -1.83 6.26 -7.33
CA LYS A 50 -2.40 6.41 -8.67
C LYS A 50 -1.73 7.54 -9.46
N LYS A 51 -1.49 8.70 -8.84
CA LYS A 51 -0.77 9.82 -9.46
C LYS A 51 0.67 9.46 -9.84
N TYR A 52 1.35 8.61 -9.06
CA TYR A 52 2.68 8.13 -9.40
C TYR A 52 2.63 7.08 -10.52
N ARG A 53 1.64 6.18 -10.50
CA ARG A 53 1.39 5.20 -11.57
C ARG A 53 1.24 5.91 -12.89
N GLU A 54 0.34 6.89 -12.99
CA GLU A 54 0.12 7.69 -14.21
C GLU A 54 1.40 8.34 -14.77
N LYS A 55 2.33 8.74 -13.90
CA LYS A 55 3.62 9.33 -14.28
C LYS A 55 4.67 8.29 -14.71
N ILE A 56 4.62 7.08 -14.17
CA ILE A 56 5.53 5.98 -14.53
C ILE A 56 5.09 5.35 -15.85
N ASN A 57 3.81 4.99 -15.90
CA ASN A 57 3.15 4.37 -17.04
C ASN A 57 1.63 4.46 -16.80
N PRO A 58 0.84 5.02 -17.73
CA PRO A 58 -0.61 5.19 -17.54
C PRO A 58 -1.28 3.92 -17.00
N VAL A 59 -2.27 4.06 -16.10
CA VAL A 59 -2.97 2.92 -15.48
C VAL A 59 -3.55 1.96 -16.53
N ASN A 60 -3.94 2.49 -17.69
CA ASN A 60 -4.46 1.71 -18.82
C ASN A 60 -3.39 0.91 -19.57
N THR A 61 -2.13 0.98 -19.14
CA THR A 61 -1.01 0.27 -19.75
C THR A 61 -0.30 -0.60 -18.71
N THR A 62 -0.07 -1.85 -19.08
CA THR A 62 0.62 -2.83 -18.24
C THR A 62 2.06 -2.37 -18.01
N LEU A 63 2.53 -2.46 -16.75
CA LEU A 63 3.95 -2.26 -16.47
C LEU A 63 4.78 -3.37 -17.12
N PRO A 64 6.03 -3.09 -17.52
CA PRO A 64 6.97 -4.12 -17.89
C PRO A 64 7.06 -5.19 -16.80
N GLU A 65 7.10 -6.47 -17.16
CA GLU A 65 7.12 -7.58 -16.19
C GLU A 65 8.20 -7.42 -15.11
N LYS A 66 9.40 -6.97 -15.52
CA LYS A 66 10.51 -6.69 -14.61
C LYS A 66 10.16 -5.69 -13.50
N ASP A 67 9.41 -4.64 -13.83
CA ASP A 67 8.98 -3.65 -12.84
C ASP A 67 7.85 -4.19 -11.98
N THR A 68 6.91 -4.92 -12.59
CA THR A 68 5.80 -5.58 -11.88
C THR A 68 6.31 -6.52 -10.79
N ASP A 69 7.28 -7.37 -11.12
CA ASP A 69 7.87 -8.30 -10.17
C ASP A 69 8.66 -7.58 -9.08
N TYR A 70 9.45 -6.57 -9.45
CA TYR A 70 10.17 -5.74 -8.48
C TYR A 70 9.22 -5.04 -7.49
N ILE A 71 8.16 -4.42 -8.00
CA ILE A 71 7.13 -3.74 -7.20
C ILE A 71 6.44 -4.75 -6.27
N ARG A 72 6.04 -5.91 -6.79
CA ARG A 72 5.35 -6.95 -6.02
C ARG A 72 6.21 -7.45 -4.86
N GLU A 73 7.47 -7.79 -5.12
CA GLU A 73 8.39 -8.28 -4.08
C GLU A 73 8.69 -7.21 -3.02
N LYS A 74 8.83 -5.96 -3.44
CA LYS A 74 9.03 -4.84 -2.51
C LYS A 74 7.81 -4.58 -1.64
N ILE A 75 6.60 -4.59 -2.20
CA ILE A 75 5.37 -4.40 -1.43
C ILE A 75 5.22 -5.52 -0.39
N LYS A 76 5.42 -6.78 -0.78
CA LYS A 76 5.38 -7.91 0.16
C LYS A 76 6.36 -7.72 1.31
N LYS A 77 7.61 -7.37 0.99
CA LYS A 77 8.66 -7.13 2.00
C LYS A 77 8.30 -5.97 2.92
N ASN A 78 7.84 -4.85 2.37
CA ASN A 78 7.49 -3.67 3.15
C ASN A 78 6.27 -3.90 4.03
N ALA A 79 5.23 -4.56 3.54
CA ALA A 79 4.04 -4.90 4.32
C ALA A 79 4.34 -5.92 5.44
N SER A 80 5.33 -6.80 5.25
CA SER A 80 5.76 -7.76 6.27
C SER A 80 6.69 -7.14 7.32
N ASN A 81 7.48 -6.14 6.93
CA ASN A 81 8.46 -5.48 7.79
C ASN A 81 7.95 -4.20 8.43
N SER A 82 6.77 -3.69 8.06
CA SER A 82 6.24 -2.46 8.67
C SER A 82 5.95 -2.79 10.14
N PRO A 83 6.74 -2.23 11.08
CA PRO A 83 6.36 -2.33 12.47
C PRO A 83 5.07 -1.53 12.58
N THR A 84 3.99 -2.18 13.02
CA THR A 84 2.86 -1.49 13.61
C THR A 84 3.44 -0.38 14.50
N HIS A 85 3.23 0.88 14.15
CA HIS A 85 3.70 2.00 14.96
C HIS A 85 3.25 1.72 16.40
N PRO A 86 4.17 1.53 17.38
CA PRO A 86 3.82 1.02 18.71
C PRO A 86 2.84 1.90 19.48
N GLN A 87 2.60 3.12 19.01
CA GLN A 87 1.77 4.11 19.67
C GLN A 87 0.26 3.88 19.50
N GLN A 88 -0.19 2.91 18.71
CA GLN A 88 -1.63 2.66 18.50
C GLN A 88 -2.07 1.22 18.80
N ALA A 89 -1.27 0.44 19.53
CA ALA A 89 -1.46 -0.97 19.89
C ALA A 89 -2.60 -1.28 20.89
N VAL A 90 -3.59 -0.40 21.02
CA VAL A 90 -4.72 -0.62 21.94
C VAL A 90 -5.90 -1.18 21.12
N GLY A 91 -6.11 -2.50 21.16
CA GLY A 91 -7.33 -3.14 20.66
C GLY A 91 -7.23 -4.07 19.44
N TYR A 92 -6.05 -4.49 19.00
CA TYR A 92 -5.92 -5.37 17.82
C TYR A 92 -6.28 -6.84 18.11
N ASN A 93 -7.25 -7.38 17.38
CA ASN A 93 -7.50 -8.83 17.33
C ASN A 93 -6.58 -9.50 16.30
N LEU A 94 -5.43 -9.98 16.78
CA LEU A 94 -4.36 -10.60 15.99
C LEU A 94 -4.78 -11.88 15.21
N ASN A 95 -5.96 -12.46 15.50
CA ASN A 95 -6.42 -13.69 14.83
C ASN A 95 -6.95 -13.47 13.39
N LYS A 96 -7.04 -12.23 12.91
CA LYS A 96 -7.59 -11.91 11.59
C LYS A 96 -6.53 -11.76 10.48
N PHE A 97 -5.25 -11.96 10.79
CA PHE A 97 -4.12 -11.77 9.87
C PHE A 97 -3.99 -12.93 8.85
N ARG A 98 -4.83 -12.94 7.82
CA ARG A 98 -4.55 -13.65 6.55
C ARG A 98 -4.12 -12.63 5.50
N CYS A 99 -2.83 -12.28 5.54
CA CYS A 99 -2.20 -11.15 4.85
C CYS A 99 -1.93 -11.35 3.33
N THR A 100 -2.32 -12.47 2.72
CA THR A 100 -1.79 -12.86 1.41
C THR A 100 -2.69 -12.59 0.20
N GLN A 101 -3.98 -12.29 0.35
CA GLN A 101 -4.87 -12.11 -0.80
C GLN A 101 -4.99 -10.66 -1.33
N ASN A 102 -4.86 -9.63 -0.47
CA ASN A 102 -5.11 -8.25 -0.91
C ASN A 102 -3.97 -7.64 -1.73
N ALA A 103 -2.72 -8.09 -1.54
CA ALA A 103 -1.57 -7.53 -2.26
C ALA A 103 -1.65 -7.71 -3.79
N LEU A 104 -2.35 -8.76 -4.26
CA LEU A 104 -2.58 -9.00 -5.69
C LEU A 104 -3.59 -8.03 -6.29
N HIS A 105 -4.60 -7.58 -5.53
CA HIS A 105 -5.59 -6.63 -6.02
C HIS A 105 -4.95 -5.25 -6.29
N PHE A 106 -4.04 -4.81 -5.41
CA PHE A 106 -3.34 -3.53 -5.56
C PHE A 106 -2.21 -3.54 -6.60
N ALA A 107 -1.57 -4.69 -6.83
CA ALA A 107 -0.52 -4.85 -7.84
C ALA A 107 -1.06 -4.93 -9.28
N SER A 108 -2.39 -5.04 -9.45
CA SER A 108 -3.05 -5.13 -10.76
C SER A 108 -3.51 -3.77 -11.31
N LEU A 109 -3.15 -2.66 -10.63
CA LEU A 109 -3.42 -1.27 -11.00
C LEU A 109 -2.18 -0.62 -11.62
#